data_AF-L8XB76-F1
#
_entry.id   AF-L8XB76-F1
#
_cell.length_a   1.000
_cell.length_b   1.000
_cell.length_c   1.000
_cell.angle_alpha   90.00
_cell.angle_beta   90.00
_cell.angle_gamma   90.00
#
_symmetry.space_group_name_H-M   'P 1'
#
loop_
_entity.id
_entity.type
_entity.pdbx_description
1 polymer ?
#
loop_
_entity_poly.entity_id
_entity_poly.type
_entity_poly.pdbx_seq_one_letter_code
_entity_poly.pdbx_strand_id
1 'polypeptide(L)'
;MWNCISKYSMNLLDSLEGFLSKFQSDLSAVSGQITDLQSRSRDFDMRLKSRQVRPLSQLLQELCVPPDLATTILDTNVSESWIPAIAALEEKLIALEARSRVRASKDLSEAAEALRIAASGKIRGYFLGLLQPIRTSISTNMHVLQTSVFLKYRPLFAFLQRHAPSVTQEFQHAYIAAARLYYETGFRRYARSLGYLRARTVEKSTLIGTLPSDGSPDPPPAADRLQYASLEGPGVTLAYMADDKEPPEAAFRSLLLVLLDNATAEYAFLSSFFRQEPNPPRKPSTRRVSGIIFEDPEEQSESGGDSIPISRTASFSIPGDSDAARRKANSAAKEERAYIDGLWKQIMEPALEYCQVGNSVLNENVYLEAERRGCGPLETFLLGQRLAMWPLFQKDMGVQVDSLKKLAENAVGGYLSRSGIKDSAVQVVSILPRTIVILYSEVYVDHKSLRQFIHRMREAVIRG
;
A
#
# COMPACT_ATOMS: atom_id res chain seq x y z
N MET A 1 9.97 -112.38 -40.98
CA MET A 1 8.57 -111.95 -40.75
C MET A 1 8.44 -111.00 -39.55
N TRP A 2 9.12 -111.24 -38.41
CA TRP A 2 9.15 -110.32 -37.24
C TRP A 2 9.72 -108.91 -37.50
N ASN A 3 10.74 -108.75 -38.36
CA ASN A 3 11.32 -107.43 -38.69
C ASN A 3 10.38 -106.48 -39.47
N CYS A 4 9.36 -106.98 -40.17
CA CYS A 4 8.39 -106.12 -40.88
C CYS A 4 7.31 -105.58 -39.93
N ILE A 5 6.86 -106.39 -38.96
CA ILE A 5 5.81 -106.00 -38.01
C ILE A 5 6.35 -104.94 -37.02
N SER A 6 7.58 -105.10 -36.54
CA SER A 6 8.25 -104.11 -35.69
C SER A 6 8.52 -102.79 -36.42
N LYS A 7 8.91 -102.83 -37.70
CA LYS A 7 9.06 -101.59 -38.51
C LYS A 7 7.74 -100.86 -38.73
N TYR A 8 6.63 -101.58 -38.93
CA TYR A 8 5.32 -100.95 -39.12
C TYR A 8 4.80 -100.30 -37.83
N SER A 9 4.97 -100.95 -36.67
CA SER A 9 4.58 -100.34 -35.39
C SER A 9 5.47 -99.16 -35.00
N MET A 10 6.78 -99.23 -35.29
CA MET A 10 7.72 -98.13 -35.08
C MET A 10 7.41 -96.93 -35.99
N ASN A 11 7.12 -97.16 -37.27
CA ASN A 11 6.71 -96.08 -38.17
C ASN A 11 5.37 -95.44 -37.78
N LEU A 12 4.45 -96.21 -37.20
CA LEU A 12 3.16 -95.69 -36.74
C LEU A 12 3.30 -94.90 -35.43
N LEU A 13 4.22 -95.33 -34.55
CA LEU A 13 4.63 -94.57 -33.37
C LEU A 13 5.38 -93.29 -33.73
N ASP A 14 6.32 -93.32 -34.69
CA ASP A 14 7.00 -92.12 -35.22
C ASP A 14 6.00 -91.14 -35.87
N SER A 15 4.99 -91.66 -36.55
CA SER A 15 3.91 -90.86 -37.13
C SER A 15 3.05 -90.20 -36.05
N LEU A 16 2.67 -90.96 -35.01
CA LEU A 16 1.93 -90.43 -33.85
C LEU A 16 2.76 -89.44 -33.04
N GLU A 17 4.05 -89.71 -32.83
CA GLU A 17 4.99 -88.82 -32.16
C GLU A 17 5.19 -87.53 -32.96
N GLY A 18 5.34 -87.62 -34.28
CA GLY A 18 5.39 -86.47 -35.18
C GLY A 18 4.10 -85.65 -35.19
N PHE A 19 2.93 -86.29 -35.09
CA PHE A 19 1.64 -85.61 -34.98
C PHE A 19 1.46 -84.92 -33.64
N LEU A 20 1.82 -85.59 -32.53
CA LEU A 20 1.76 -85.04 -31.18
C LEU A 20 2.76 -83.90 -30.99
N SER A 21 3.97 -84.00 -31.54
CA SER A 21 4.98 -82.93 -31.48
C SER A 21 4.54 -81.70 -32.26
N LYS A 22 3.93 -81.87 -33.45
CA LYS A 22 3.29 -80.75 -34.18
C LYS A 22 2.11 -80.16 -33.41
N PHE A 23 1.22 -81.00 -32.85
CA PHE A 23 0.11 -80.52 -32.03
C PHE A 23 0.58 -79.74 -30.80
N GLN A 24 1.64 -80.21 -30.13
CA GLN A 24 2.24 -79.53 -28.99
C GLN A 24 2.88 -78.20 -29.41
N SER A 25 3.61 -78.18 -30.51
CA SER A 25 4.20 -76.95 -31.08
C SER A 25 3.12 -75.93 -31.44
N ASP A 26 2.03 -76.37 -32.09
CA ASP A 26 0.94 -75.51 -32.50
C ASP A 26 0.16 -74.97 -31.28
N LEU A 27 -0.11 -75.81 -30.27
CA LEU A 27 -0.72 -75.34 -29.02
C LEU A 27 0.17 -74.37 -28.25
N SER A 28 1.50 -74.57 -28.27
CA SER A 28 2.44 -73.64 -27.66
C SER A 28 2.51 -72.32 -28.42
N ALA A 29 2.47 -72.35 -29.75
CA ALA A 29 2.44 -71.17 -30.60
C ALA A 29 1.13 -70.38 -30.42
N VAL A 30 -0.02 -71.07 -30.42
CA VAL A 30 -1.34 -70.47 -30.18
C VAL A 30 -1.43 -69.91 -28.76
N SER A 31 -0.97 -70.64 -27.74
CA SER A 31 -0.94 -70.14 -26.36
C SER A 31 -0.03 -68.92 -26.20
N GLY A 32 1.10 -68.90 -26.92
CA GLY A 32 1.99 -67.74 -27.01
C GLY A 32 1.29 -66.54 -27.63
N GLN A 33 0.61 -66.72 -28.77
CA GLN A 33 -0.16 -65.68 -29.43
C GLN A 33 -1.33 -65.17 -28.57
N ILE A 34 -2.04 -66.05 -27.86
CA ILE A 34 -3.11 -65.68 -26.93
C ILE A 34 -2.54 -64.84 -25.78
N THR A 35 -1.38 -65.22 -25.24
CA THR A 35 -0.71 -64.47 -24.17
C THR A 35 -0.25 -63.09 -24.67
N ASP A 36 0.27 -63.02 -25.89
CA ASP A 36 0.67 -61.77 -26.53
C ASP A 36 -0.54 -60.86 -26.80
N LEU A 37 -1.65 -61.43 -27.26
CA LEU A 37 -2.90 -60.71 -27.49
C LEU A 37 -3.50 -60.19 -26.18
N GLN A 38 -3.47 -61.00 -25.12
CA GLN A 38 -3.90 -60.59 -23.78
C GLN A 38 -2.99 -59.51 -23.19
N SER A 39 -1.67 -59.60 -23.42
CA SER A 39 -0.70 -58.57 -23.03
C SER A 39 -1.00 -57.24 -23.74
N ARG A 40 -1.19 -57.28 -25.07
CA ARG A 40 -1.58 -56.09 -25.87
C ARG A 40 -2.93 -55.52 -25.45
N SER A 41 -3.94 -56.36 -25.18
CA SER A 41 -5.24 -55.92 -24.67
C SER A 41 -5.11 -55.18 -23.35
N ARG A 42 -4.30 -55.70 -22.41
CA ARG A 42 -4.06 -55.04 -21.11
C ARG A 42 -3.31 -53.72 -21.26
N ASP A 43 -2.32 -53.65 -22.14
CA ASP A 43 -1.61 -52.39 -22.43
C ASP A 43 -2.57 -51.35 -23.05
N PHE A 44 -3.40 -51.76 -24.01
CA PHE A 44 -4.43 -50.88 -24.57
C PHE A 44 -5.44 -50.41 -23.50
N ASP A 45 -5.91 -51.30 -22.63
CA ASP A 45 -6.82 -50.95 -21.53
C ASP A 45 -6.18 -49.96 -20.54
N MET A 46 -4.91 -50.15 -20.19
CA MET A 46 -4.18 -49.23 -19.31
C MET A 46 -4.01 -47.85 -19.97
N ARG A 47 -3.62 -47.81 -21.24
CA ARG A 47 -3.49 -46.56 -21.99
C ARG A 47 -4.83 -45.86 -22.13
N LEU A 48 -5.91 -46.57 -22.42
CA LEU A 48 -7.25 -46.01 -22.51
C LEU A 48 -7.70 -45.40 -21.17
N LYS A 49 -7.58 -46.15 -20.07
CA LYS A 49 -7.93 -45.68 -18.71
C LYS A 49 -7.11 -44.45 -18.31
N SER A 50 -5.82 -44.41 -18.65
CA SER A 50 -4.94 -43.27 -18.37
C SER A 50 -5.32 -42.01 -19.16
N ARG A 51 -5.76 -42.15 -20.42
CA ARG A 51 -6.09 -41.05 -21.33
C ARG A 51 -7.52 -40.53 -21.14
N GLN A 52 -8.46 -41.39 -20.79
CA GLN A 52 -9.88 -41.02 -20.73
C GLN A 52 -10.26 -40.37 -19.40
N VAL A 53 -9.72 -40.90 -18.28
CA VAL A 53 -10.23 -40.53 -16.95
C VAL A 53 -9.53 -39.30 -16.38
N ARG A 54 -8.18 -39.25 -16.44
CA ARG A 54 -7.40 -38.23 -15.72
C ARG A 54 -7.46 -36.82 -16.32
N PRO A 55 -7.32 -36.64 -17.66
CA PRO A 55 -7.33 -35.31 -18.25
C PRO A 55 -8.71 -34.67 -18.18
N LEU A 56 -9.77 -35.47 -18.34
CA LEU A 56 -11.15 -34.99 -18.28
C LEU A 56 -11.57 -34.68 -16.85
N SER A 57 -11.20 -35.51 -15.87
CA SER A 57 -11.50 -35.22 -14.45
C SER A 57 -10.79 -33.95 -13.99
N GLN A 58 -9.53 -33.76 -14.38
CA GLN A 58 -8.79 -32.55 -14.07
C GLN A 58 -9.41 -31.32 -14.77
N LEU A 59 -9.79 -31.45 -16.04
CA LEU A 59 -10.46 -30.39 -16.78
C LEU A 59 -11.79 -29.99 -16.14
N LEU A 60 -12.61 -30.95 -15.72
CA LEU A 60 -13.87 -30.70 -15.03
C LEU A 60 -13.65 -30.03 -13.67
N GLN A 61 -12.64 -30.47 -12.90
CA GLN A 61 -12.28 -29.80 -11.65
C GLN A 61 -11.80 -28.36 -11.89
N GLU A 62 -11.09 -28.09 -12.98
CA GLU A 62 -10.63 -26.74 -13.34
C GLU A 62 -11.79 -25.82 -13.76
N LEU A 63 -12.78 -26.33 -14.50
CA LEU A 63 -13.85 -25.52 -15.12
C LEU A 63 -15.15 -25.45 -14.31
N CYS A 64 -15.49 -26.48 -13.54
CA CYS A 64 -16.73 -26.49 -12.78
C CYS A 64 -16.59 -25.70 -11.48
N VAL A 65 -17.57 -24.84 -11.23
CA VAL A 65 -17.74 -24.16 -9.94
C VAL A 65 -18.33 -25.16 -8.95
N PRO A 66 -17.66 -25.45 -7.82
CA PRO A 66 -18.21 -26.34 -6.80
C PRO A 66 -19.54 -25.82 -6.24
N PRO A 67 -20.55 -26.68 -6.00
CA PRO A 67 -21.84 -26.23 -5.47
C PRO A 67 -21.72 -25.60 -4.08
N ASP A 68 -20.77 -26.06 -3.27
CA ASP A 68 -20.46 -25.49 -1.94
C ASP A 68 -19.96 -24.04 -2.03
N LEU A 69 -19.22 -23.72 -3.11
CA LEU A 69 -18.77 -22.36 -3.37
C LEU A 69 -19.95 -21.44 -3.76
N ALA A 70 -20.85 -21.94 -4.59
CA ALA A 70 -22.04 -21.20 -5.00
C ALA A 70 -22.98 -20.93 -3.81
N THR A 71 -23.26 -21.94 -2.98
CA THR A 71 -24.10 -21.78 -1.77
C THR A 71 -23.46 -20.84 -0.76
N THR A 72 -22.14 -20.91 -0.55
CA THR A 72 -21.43 -19.95 0.31
C THR A 72 -21.65 -18.51 -0.17
N ILE A 73 -21.51 -18.24 -1.46
CA ILE A 73 -21.65 -16.88 -2.01
C ILE A 73 -23.12 -16.43 -2.02
N LEU A 74 -24.07 -17.31 -2.34
CA LEU A 74 -25.48 -16.95 -2.51
C LEU A 74 -26.25 -16.90 -1.19
N ASP A 75 -25.96 -17.79 -0.25
CA ASP A 75 -26.81 -17.97 0.95
C ASP A 75 -26.22 -17.34 2.22
N THR A 76 -24.91 -17.05 2.25
CA THR A 76 -24.26 -16.49 3.44
C THR A 76 -23.99 -14.98 3.31
N ASN A 77 -23.74 -14.34 4.46
CA ASN A 77 -23.25 -12.96 4.53
C ASN A 77 -21.72 -12.93 4.49
N VAL A 78 -21.18 -11.81 4.00
CA VAL A 78 -19.72 -11.61 3.88
C VAL A 78 -19.05 -11.75 5.25
N SER A 79 -18.12 -12.68 5.34
CA SER A 79 -17.38 -13.03 6.56
C SER A 79 -16.02 -13.60 6.17
N GLU A 80 -15.22 -14.06 7.14
CA GLU A 80 -13.84 -14.53 6.89
C GLU A 80 -13.78 -15.74 5.95
N SER A 81 -14.82 -16.59 5.93
CA SER A 81 -14.92 -17.72 5.01
C SER A 81 -15.00 -17.31 3.54
N TRP A 82 -15.39 -16.07 3.25
CA TRP A 82 -15.46 -15.54 1.89
C TRP A 82 -14.08 -15.30 1.27
N ILE A 83 -13.04 -15.08 2.08
CA ILE A 83 -11.69 -14.82 1.57
C ILE A 83 -11.19 -15.99 0.69
N PRO A 84 -11.15 -17.25 1.20
CA PRO A 84 -10.78 -18.39 0.36
C PRO A 84 -11.82 -18.70 -0.72
N ALA A 85 -13.11 -18.45 -0.47
CA ALA A 85 -14.17 -18.71 -1.45
C ALA A 85 -14.01 -17.82 -2.70
N ILE A 86 -13.78 -16.52 -2.51
CA ILE A 86 -13.58 -15.57 -3.61
C ILE A 86 -12.28 -15.85 -4.36
N ALA A 87 -11.20 -16.26 -3.67
CA ALA A 87 -9.98 -16.70 -4.34
C ALA A 87 -10.23 -17.93 -5.24
N ALA A 88 -11.01 -18.91 -4.77
CA ALA A 88 -11.39 -20.06 -5.59
C ALA A 88 -12.27 -19.65 -6.79
N LEU A 89 -13.21 -18.72 -6.61
CA LEU A 89 -14.03 -18.18 -7.69
C LEU A 89 -13.16 -17.49 -8.76
N GLU A 90 -12.20 -16.67 -8.33
CA GLU A 90 -11.26 -15.98 -9.23
C GLU A 90 -10.44 -16.97 -10.05
N GLU A 91 -9.93 -18.06 -9.44
CA GLU A 91 -9.24 -19.12 -10.20
C GLU A 91 -10.16 -19.74 -11.28
N LYS A 92 -11.45 -19.94 -10.99
CA LYS A 92 -12.41 -20.48 -11.98
C LYS A 92 -12.72 -19.49 -13.09
N LEU A 93 -12.89 -18.21 -12.77
CA LEU A 93 -13.14 -17.17 -13.77
C LEU A 93 -11.98 -17.07 -14.77
N ILE A 94 -10.74 -17.07 -14.28
CA ILE A 94 -9.54 -17.05 -15.12
C ILE A 94 -9.44 -18.31 -15.99
N ALA A 95 -9.76 -19.49 -15.43
CA ALA A 95 -9.72 -20.75 -16.17
C ALA A 95 -10.79 -20.81 -17.28
N LEU A 96 -11.98 -20.28 -17.03
CA LEU A 96 -13.07 -20.18 -18.01
C LEU A 96 -12.75 -19.18 -19.13
N GLU A 97 -12.18 -18.02 -18.80
CA GLU A 97 -11.79 -17.01 -19.77
C GLU A 97 -10.73 -17.55 -20.77
N ALA A 98 -9.79 -18.35 -20.29
CA ALA A 98 -8.76 -18.98 -21.12
C ALA A 98 -9.31 -19.98 -22.15
N ARG A 99 -10.54 -20.49 -21.96
CA ARG A 99 -11.14 -21.57 -22.76
C ARG A 99 -12.49 -21.18 -23.40
N SER A 100 -12.71 -19.89 -23.62
CA SER A 100 -13.97 -19.31 -24.13
C SER A 100 -14.47 -19.82 -25.49
N ARG A 101 -13.64 -20.55 -26.27
CA ARG A 101 -13.99 -21.08 -27.60
C ARG A 101 -14.89 -22.34 -27.55
N VAL A 102 -15.05 -22.98 -26.39
CA VAL A 102 -15.84 -24.22 -26.25
C VAL A 102 -17.25 -23.90 -25.77
N ARG A 103 -18.29 -24.49 -26.39
CA ARG A 103 -19.70 -24.23 -26.05
C ARG A 103 -20.02 -24.49 -24.57
N ALA A 104 -19.58 -25.62 -24.01
CA ALA A 104 -19.75 -25.91 -22.59
C ALA A 104 -19.03 -24.90 -21.67
N SER A 105 -17.90 -24.35 -22.11
CA SER A 105 -17.21 -23.27 -21.38
C SER A 105 -18.01 -21.96 -21.42
N LYS A 106 -18.78 -21.71 -22.48
CA LYS A 106 -19.62 -20.53 -22.60
C LYS A 106 -20.79 -20.59 -21.63
N ASP A 107 -21.48 -21.73 -21.55
CA ASP A 107 -22.61 -21.92 -20.63
C ASP A 107 -22.14 -21.85 -19.16
N LEU A 108 -20.98 -22.45 -18.84
CA LEU A 108 -20.34 -22.33 -17.53
C LEU A 108 -19.86 -20.89 -17.24
N SER A 109 -19.39 -20.16 -18.25
CA SER A 109 -18.96 -18.76 -18.08
C SER A 109 -20.12 -17.85 -17.71
N GLU A 110 -21.31 -18.06 -18.27
CA GLU A 110 -22.48 -17.26 -17.93
C GLU A 110 -22.90 -17.46 -16.47
N ALA A 111 -22.90 -18.71 -15.99
CA ALA A 111 -23.17 -19.02 -14.59
C ALA A 111 -22.10 -18.45 -13.64
N ALA A 112 -20.81 -18.54 -14.02
CA ALA A 112 -19.71 -17.96 -13.23
C ALA A 112 -19.76 -16.42 -13.21
N GLU A 113 -20.15 -15.79 -14.31
CA GLU A 113 -20.38 -14.33 -14.39
C GLU A 113 -21.54 -13.88 -13.52
N ALA A 114 -22.65 -14.63 -13.49
CA ALA A 114 -23.76 -14.35 -12.57
C ALA A 114 -23.30 -14.42 -11.11
N LEU A 115 -22.47 -15.42 -10.76
CA LEU A 115 -21.90 -15.55 -9.42
C LEU A 115 -20.92 -14.41 -9.09
N ARG A 116 -20.11 -13.96 -10.07
CA ARG A 116 -19.23 -12.78 -9.94
C ARG A 116 -20.05 -11.52 -9.65
N ILE A 117 -21.17 -11.30 -10.35
CA ILE A 117 -22.05 -10.14 -10.12
C ILE A 117 -22.67 -10.21 -8.72
N ALA A 118 -23.21 -11.36 -8.32
CA ALA A 118 -23.80 -11.56 -7.00
C ALA A 118 -22.77 -11.33 -5.87
N ALA A 119 -21.57 -11.92 -6.00
CA ALA A 119 -20.47 -11.72 -5.08
C ALA A 119 -20.07 -10.24 -4.98
N SER A 120 -19.91 -9.57 -6.12
CA SER A 120 -19.53 -8.16 -6.17
C SER A 120 -20.55 -7.25 -5.48
N GLY A 121 -21.85 -7.51 -5.68
CA GLY A 121 -22.94 -6.78 -5.02
C GLY A 121 -22.94 -6.95 -3.49
N LYS A 122 -22.72 -8.18 -3.01
CA LYS A 122 -22.65 -8.46 -1.56
C LYS A 122 -21.41 -7.85 -0.90
N ILE A 123 -20.23 -7.98 -1.53
CA ILE A 123 -18.98 -7.39 -1.05
C ILE A 123 -19.11 -5.86 -1.01
N ARG A 124 -19.72 -5.23 -2.04
CA ARG A 124 -20.06 -3.80 -2.03
C ARG A 124 -20.91 -3.43 -0.83
N GLY A 125 -22.02 -4.14 -0.60
CA GLY A 125 -22.92 -3.90 0.52
C GLY A 125 -22.20 -3.99 1.88
N TYR A 126 -21.34 -4.99 2.05
CA TYR A 126 -20.52 -5.16 3.24
C TYR A 126 -19.59 -3.96 3.48
N PHE A 127 -18.79 -3.59 2.49
CA PHE A 127 -17.86 -2.47 2.61
C PHE A 127 -18.56 -1.12 2.83
N LEU A 128 -19.67 -0.86 2.15
CA LEU A 128 -20.47 0.35 2.40
C LEU A 128 -21.07 0.36 3.81
N GLY A 129 -21.47 -0.81 4.33
CA GLY A 129 -21.91 -0.97 5.71
C GLY A 129 -20.83 -0.61 6.73
N LEU A 130 -19.57 -0.97 6.47
CA LEU A 130 -18.43 -0.61 7.31
C LEU A 130 -18.16 0.90 7.39
N LEU A 131 -18.59 1.68 6.38
CA LEU A 131 -18.46 3.14 6.38
C LEU A 131 -19.50 3.84 7.26
N GLN A 132 -20.59 3.17 7.61
CA GLN A 132 -21.71 3.81 8.29
C GLN A 132 -21.36 4.38 9.68
N PRO A 133 -20.58 3.69 10.53
CA PRO A 133 -20.11 4.24 11.79
C PRO A 133 -19.25 5.50 11.62
N ILE A 134 -18.40 5.54 10.59
CA ILE A 134 -17.52 6.69 10.28
C ILE A 134 -18.35 7.92 9.89
N ARG A 135 -19.44 7.71 9.15
CA ARG A 135 -20.33 8.78 8.68
C ARG A 135 -21.23 9.36 9.77
N THR A 136 -21.61 8.53 10.75
CA THR A 136 -22.63 8.88 11.74
C THR A 136 -22.05 9.32 13.07
N SER A 137 -20.89 8.77 13.45
CA SER A 137 -20.26 9.06 14.74
C SER A 137 -18.80 9.50 14.58
N ILE A 138 -18.52 10.71 15.07
CA ILE A 138 -17.17 11.26 15.17
C ILE A 138 -16.32 10.59 16.25
N SER A 139 -16.93 9.81 17.16
CA SER A 139 -16.20 9.07 18.20
C SER A 139 -15.71 7.70 17.72
N THR A 140 -16.07 7.29 16.50
CA THR A 140 -15.57 6.06 15.90
C THR A 140 -14.06 6.14 15.75
N ASN A 141 -13.33 5.17 16.27
CA ASN A 141 -11.89 5.09 16.07
C ASN A 141 -11.60 4.62 14.63
N MET A 142 -11.41 5.57 13.72
CA MET A 142 -11.10 5.33 12.30
C MET A 142 -9.92 4.38 12.13
N HIS A 143 -8.85 4.58 12.91
CA HIS A 143 -7.62 3.81 12.80
C HIS A 143 -7.82 2.33 13.14
N VAL A 144 -8.59 2.02 14.20
CA VAL A 144 -8.92 0.63 14.57
C VAL A 144 -9.74 -0.04 13.45
N LEU A 145 -10.71 0.68 12.88
CA LEU A 145 -11.55 0.14 11.82
C LEU A 145 -10.74 -0.12 10.53
N GLN A 146 -9.85 0.80 10.16
CA GLN A 146 -8.89 0.65 9.07
C GLN A 146 -7.97 -0.57 9.26
N THR A 147 -7.29 -0.65 10.41
CA THR A 147 -6.26 -1.67 10.66
C THR A 147 -6.82 -3.05 10.92
N SER A 148 -7.89 -3.14 11.72
CA SER A 148 -8.41 -4.43 12.21
C SER A 148 -9.49 -5.01 11.31
N VAL A 149 -10.24 -4.16 10.59
CA VAL A 149 -11.37 -4.61 9.77
C VAL A 149 -11.06 -4.47 8.28
N PHE A 150 -10.81 -3.27 7.77
CA PHE A 150 -10.62 -3.07 6.32
C PHE A 150 -9.43 -3.88 5.78
N LEU A 151 -8.26 -3.80 6.41
CA LEU A 151 -7.07 -4.53 5.92
C LEU A 151 -7.25 -6.04 5.92
N LYS A 152 -8.01 -6.59 6.88
CA LYS A 152 -8.32 -8.03 6.93
C LYS A 152 -9.07 -8.51 5.68
N TYR A 153 -10.00 -7.70 5.18
CA TYR A 153 -10.83 -7.99 4.02
C TYR A 153 -10.25 -7.43 2.71
N ARG A 154 -9.00 -6.94 2.70
CA ARG A 154 -8.31 -6.45 1.49
C ARG A 154 -8.37 -7.44 0.31
N PRO A 155 -8.22 -8.77 0.47
CA PRO A 155 -8.33 -9.70 -0.67
C PRO A 155 -9.68 -9.62 -1.40
N LEU A 156 -10.77 -9.36 -0.67
CA LEU A 156 -12.10 -9.17 -1.28
C LEU A 156 -12.16 -7.88 -2.10
N PHE A 157 -11.49 -6.83 -1.65
CA PHE A 157 -11.38 -5.59 -2.39
C PHE A 157 -10.49 -5.74 -3.65
N ALA A 158 -9.39 -6.49 -3.55
CA ALA A 158 -8.54 -6.79 -4.71
C ALA A 158 -9.31 -7.57 -5.80
N PHE A 159 -10.18 -8.50 -5.41
CA PHE A 159 -11.11 -9.15 -6.34
C PHE A 159 -12.03 -8.14 -7.04
N LEU A 160 -12.62 -7.19 -6.29
CA LEU A 160 -13.44 -6.13 -6.89
C LEU A 160 -12.64 -5.25 -7.87
N GLN A 161 -11.38 -4.92 -7.56
CA GLN A 161 -10.55 -4.11 -8.43
C GLN A 161 -10.35 -4.76 -9.81
N ARG A 162 -10.17 -6.09 -9.86
CA ARG A 162 -9.93 -6.85 -11.09
C ARG A 162 -11.20 -7.15 -11.86
N HIS A 163 -12.27 -7.52 -11.15
CA HIS A 163 -13.48 -8.09 -11.73
C HIS A 163 -14.68 -7.14 -11.76
N ALA A 164 -14.66 -6.04 -11.00
CA ALA A 164 -15.75 -5.06 -10.90
C ALA A 164 -15.23 -3.64 -10.61
N PRO A 165 -14.53 -3.00 -11.58
CA PRO A 165 -13.89 -1.70 -11.37
C PRO A 165 -14.91 -0.58 -11.07
N SER A 166 -16.13 -0.65 -11.60
CA SER A 166 -17.20 0.32 -11.30
C SER A 166 -17.61 0.31 -9.83
N VAL A 167 -17.78 -0.89 -9.26
CA VAL A 167 -18.10 -1.10 -7.83
C VAL A 167 -16.96 -0.61 -6.94
N THR A 168 -15.72 -0.84 -7.38
CA THR A 168 -14.52 -0.35 -6.69
C THR A 168 -14.49 1.17 -6.62
N GLN A 169 -14.71 1.85 -7.75
CA GLN A 169 -14.75 3.31 -7.80
C GLN A 169 -15.85 3.89 -6.91
N GLU A 170 -17.02 3.25 -6.89
CA GLU A 170 -18.11 3.66 -6.02
C GLU A 170 -17.74 3.56 -4.54
N PHE A 171 -17.17 2.43 -4.11
CA PHE A 171 -16.68 2.28 -2.74
C PHE A 171 -15.58 3.30 -2.42
N GLN A 172 -14.63 3.50 -3.33
CA GLN A 172 -13.53 4.45 -3.15
C GLN A 172 -14.06 5.87 -2.95
N HIS A 173 -15.00 6.33 -3.79
CA HIS A 173 -15.62 7.64 -3.62
C HIS A 173 -16.41 7.75 -2.31
N ALA A 174 -17.15 6.70 -1.92
CA ALA A 174 -17.87 6.66 -0.66
C ALA A 174 -16.92 6.72 0.55
N TYR A 175 -15.79 6.02 0.49
CA TYR A 175 -14.75 6.04 1.52
C TYR A 175 -14.12 7.44 1.63
N ILE A 176 -13.70 8.04 0.51
CA ILE A 176 -13.13 9.39 0.49
C ILE A 176 -14.10 10.40 1.11
N ALA A 177 -15.38 10.35 0.73
CA ALA A 177 -16.38 11.26 1.27
C ALA A 177 -16.58 11.06 2.78
N ALA A 178 -16.61 9.81 3.26
CA ALA A 178 -16.74 9.50 4.69
C ALA A 178 -15.50 9.94 5.50
N ALA A 179 -14.31 9.59 5.03
CA ALA A 179 -13.04 9.95 5.66
C ALA A 179 -12.82 11.47 5.67
N ARG A 180 -13.10 12.15 4.56
CA ARG A 180 -13.06 13.62 4.46
C ARG A 180 -13.96 14.25 5.52
N LEU A 181 -15.23 13.84 5.59
CA LEU A 181 -16.17 14.37 6.57
C LEU A 181 -15.69 14.12 8.01
N TYR A 182 -15.16 12.92 8.28
CA TYR A 182 -14.63 12.54 9.59
C TYR A 182 -13.48 13.45 10.01
N TYR A 183 -12.43 13.58 9.19
CA TYR A 183 -11.27 14.41 9.53
C TYR A 183 -11.63 15.89 9.55
N GLU A 184 -12.35 16.40 8.56
CA GLU A 184 -12.74 17.81 8.52
C GLU A 184 -13.55 18.19 9.77
N THR A 185 -14.53 17.37 10.15
CA THR A 185 -15.35 17.64 11.35
C THR A 185 -14.52 17.52 12.64
N GLY A 186 -13.64 16.53 12.72
CA GLY A 186 -12.76 16.31 13.86
C GLY A 186 -11.79 17.47 14.07
N PHE A 187 -11.03 17.84 13.04
CA PHE A 187 -10.09 18.97 13.07
C PHE A 187 -10.80 20.30 13.28
N ARG A 188 -11.95 20.54 12.64
CA ARG A 188 -12.74 21.75 12.88
C ARG A 188 -13.18 21.86 14.35
N ARG A 189 -13.69 20.78 14.94
CA ARG A 189 -14.12 20.77 16.36
C ARG A 189 -12.93 20.96 17.30
N TYR A 190 -11.83 20.28 17.01
CA TYR A 190 -10.62 20.32 17.82
C TYR A 190 -9.92 21.69 17.74
N ALA A 191 -9.76 22.24 16.54
CA ALA A 191 -9.21 23.56 16.32
C ALA A 191 -10.08 24.65 16.97
N ARG A 192 -11.41 24.49 17.04
CA ARG A 192 -12.26 25.42 17.81
C ARG A 192 -12.05 25.31 19.31
N SER A 193 -11.96 24.10 19.88
CA SER A 193 -11.64 23.95 21.32
C SER A 193 -10.29 24.56 21.67
N LEU A 194 -9.31 24.45 20.77
CA LEU A 194 -8.00 25.06 20.92
C LEU A 194 -7.98 26.57 20.59
N GLY A 195 -8.86 27.04 19.70
CA GLY A 195 -8.94 28.43 19.24
C GLY A 195 -9.41 29.40 20.33
N TYR A 196 -10.21 28.92 21.30
CA TYR A 196 -10.54 29.66 22.51
C TYR A 196 -9.29 29.99 23.37
N LEU A 197 -8.27 29.11 23.38
CA LEU A 197 -6.99 29.37 24.07
C LEU A 197 -6.17 30.46 23.39
N ARG A 198 -6.18 30.47 22.04
CA ARG A 198 -5.40 31.42 21.25
C ARG A 198 -5.96 32.84 21.27
N ALA A 199 -7.29 33.01 21.28
CA ALA A 199 -7.93 34.33 21.34
C ALA A 199 -7.71 35.05 22.69
N ARG A 200 -7.40 34.30 23.76
CA ARG A 200 -7.15 34.85 25.11
C ARG A 200 -5.67 35.17 25.37
N THR A 201 -4.75 34.48 24.69
CA THR A 201 -3.30 34.69 24.87
C THR A 201 -2.79 35.75 23.91
N VAL A 202 -3.11 37.02 24.17
CA VAL A 202 -2.47 38.15 23.47
C VAL A 202 -1.20 38.51 24.24
N GLU A 203 -0.14 37.73 24.06
CA GLU A 203 1.19 38.18 24.44
C GLU A 203 1.60 39.25 23.43
N LYS A 204 1.69 40.51 23.88
CA LYS A 204 2.26 41.58 23.06
C LYS A 204 3.74 41.28 22.92
N SER A 205 4.24 41.21 21.69
CA SER A 205 5.66 41.04 21.42
C SER A 205 6.44 42.15 22.11
N THR A 206 7.20 41.78 23.16
CA THR A 206 8.07 42.72 23.86
C THR A 206 9.28 42.99 22.97
N LEU A 207 9.54 44.27 22.71
CA LEU A 207 10.76 44.67 22.01
C LEU A 207 11.95 44.41 22.93
N ILE A 208 13.02 43.85 22.38
CA ILE A 208 14.25 43.68 23.12
C ILE A 208 14.78 45.07 23.50
N GLY A 209 14.93 45.31 24.80
CA GLY A 209 15.51 46.54 25.33
C GLY A 209 14.54 47.55 25.93
N THR A 210 13.23 47.31 25.90
CA THR A 210 12.27 48.16 26.62
C THR A 210 12.12 47.70 28.07
N LEU A 211 12.51 48.54 29.04
CA LEU A 211 12.02 48.37 30.42
C LEU A 211 10.53 48.76 30.45
N PRO A 212 9.65 47.97 31.09
CA PRO A 212 8.29 48.41 31.34
C PRO A 212 8.33 49.71 32.16
N SER A 213 7.35 50.58 31.92
CA SER A 213 7.28 51.94 32.49
C SER A 213 7.23 52.00 34.03
N ASP A 214 7.15 50.83 34.69
CA ASP A 214 7.04 50.62 36.13
C ASP A 214 8.33 50.08 36.78
N GLY A 215 9.41 49.88 36.01
CA GLY A 215 10.73 49.49 36.54
C GLY A 215 10.85 48.06 37.07
N SER A 216 9.79 47.24 37.01
CA SER A 216 9.86 45.81 37.33
C SER A 216 10.48 45.02 36.16
N PRO A 217 11.44 44.11 36.40
CA PRO A 217 11.90 43.21 35.34
C PRO A 217 10.75 42.27 34.95
N ASP A 218 10.46 42.16 33.66
CA ASP A 218 9.49 41.18 33.15
C ASP A 218 9.86 39.78 33.67
N PRO A 219 8.87 38.97 34.11
CA PRO A 219 9.11 37.60 34.53
C PRO A 219 9.80 36.85 33.37
N PRO A 220 10.83 36.01 33.67
CA PRO A 220 11.52 35.26 32.63
C PRO A 220 10.50 34.42 31.83
N PRO A 221 10.66 34.28 30.50
CA PRO A 221 9.87 33.32 29.74
C PRO A 221 10.06 31.95 30.40
N ALA A 222 8.96 31.30 30.76
CA ALA A 222 9.01 30.05 31.48
C ALA A 222 9.79 29.02 30.63
N ALA A 223 10.94 28.53 31.14
CA ALA A 223 11.69 27.46 30.49
C ALA A 223 10.79 26.23 30.22
N ASP A 224 9.77 26.07 31.05
CA ASP A 224 8.69 25.08 30.93
C ASP A 224 7.83 25.24 29.66
N ARG A 225 7.94 26.33 28.87
CA ARG A 225 7.26 26.44 27.57
C ARG A 225 8.08 25.84 26.42
N LEU A 226 9.41 25.74 26.57
CA LEU A 226 10.29 25.18 25.53
C LEU A 226 10.04 23.69 25.29
N GLN A 227 9.55 22.97 26.31
CA GLN A 227 9.24 21.55 26.21
C GLN A 227 8.21 21.25 25.10
N TYR A 228 7.32 22.19 24.77
CA TYR A 228 6.31 21.99 23.73
C TYR A 228 6.90 22.02 22.31
N ALA A 229 8.13 22.51 22.13
CA ALA A 229 8.84 22.51 20.84
C ALA A 229 9.51 21.16 20.50
N SER A 230 9.72 20.27 21.48
CA SER A 230 10.31 18.94 21.27
C SER A 230 9.24 17.88 21.06
N LEU A 231 9.37 16.96 20.08
CA LEU A 231 8.41 15.86 19.89
C LEU A 231 8.21 15.00 21.16
N GLU A 232 9.23 14.87 22.00
CA GLU A 232 9.20 14.07 23.25
C GLU A 232 8.67 14.85 24.47
N GLY A 233 8.20 16.08 24.28
CA GLY A 233 7.59 16.90 25.33
C GLY A 233 6.21 16.41 25.82
N PRO A 234 5.48 17.26 26.55
CA PRO A 234 4.16 16.94 27.11
C PRO A 234 3.18 16.38 26.07
N GLY A 235 2.28 15.51 26.56
CA GLY A 235 1.27 14.84 25.72
C GLY A 235 0.26 15.82 25.10
N VAL A 236 -0.52 15.30 24.15
CA VAL A 236 -1.54 16.05 23.43
C VAL A 236 -2.65 16.52 24.38
N THR A 237 -2.98 17.81 24.35
CA THR A 237 -4.11 18.39 25.08
C THR A 237 -5.43 17.85 24.54
N LEU A 238 -6.19 17.14 25.36
CA LEU A 238 -7.49 16.62 24.97
C LEU A 238 -8.52 17.75 24.85
N ALA A 239 -9.45 17.63 23.89
CA ALA A 239 -10.42 18.69 23.56
C ALA A 239 -11.28 19.16 24.74
N TYR A 240 -11.54 18.30 25.73
CA TYR A 240 -12.31 18.64 26.93
C TYR A 240 -11.43 19.16 28.09
N MET A 241 -10.11 18.99 28.00
CA MET A 241 -9.12 19.48 28.96
C MET A 241 -8.48 20.80 28.52
N ALA A 242 -8.93 21.36 27.39
CA ALA A 242 -8.46 22.63 26.84
C ALA A 242 -8.89 23.85 27.69
N ASP A 243 -9.09 23.68 29.00
CA ASP A 243 -9.62 24.68 29.92
C ASP A 243 -8.47 25.49 30.55
N ASP A 244 -8.39 26.74 30.12
CA ASP A 244 -7.84 27.96 30.75
C ASP A 244 -6.37 28.08 31.20
N LYS A 245 -5.54 27.03 31.23
CA LYS A 245 -4.15 27.15 31.75
C LYS A 245 -3.02 26.83 30.78
N GLU A 246 -3.31 26.23 29.63
CA GLU A 246 -2.27 25.80 28.70
C GLU A 246 -1.83 26.94 27.77
N PRO A 247 -0.51 27.11 27.54
CA PRO A 247 -0.01 28.16 26.68
C PRO A 247 -0.33 27.86 25.20
N PRO A 248 -0.35 28.87 24.32
CA PRO A 248 -0.72 28.69 22.91
C PRO A 248 0.22 27.71 22.17
N GLU A 249 1.46 27.54 22.62
CA GLU A 249 2.39 26.53 22.10
C GLU A 249 1.89 25.10 22.37
N ALA A 250 1.28 24.85 23.53
CA ALA A 250 0.72 23.54 23.88
C ALA A 250 -0.46 23.19 22.98
N ALA A 251 -1.32 24.17 22.69
CA ALA A 251 -2.44 24.02 21.77
C ALA A 251 -1.95 23.74 20.33
N PHE A 252 -0.98 24.53 19.85
CA PHE A 252 -0.43 24.34 18.51
C PHE A 252 0.31 23.01 18.35
N ARG A 253 1.12 22.64 19.35
CA ARG A 253 1.77 21.32 19.42
C ARG A 253 0.74 20.20 19.30
N SER A 254 -0.30 20.28 20.13
CA SER A 254 -1.32 19.25 20.20
C SER A 254 -2.07 19.13 18.88
N LEU A 255 -2.30 20.24 18.17
CA LEU A 255 -2.85 20.24 16.82
C LEU A 255 -1.93 19.56 15.80
N LEU A 256 -0.64 19.90 15.79
CA LEU A 256 0.33 19.34 14.86
C LEU A 256 0.61 17.86 15.08
N LEU A 257 0.68 17.40 16.34
CA LEU A 257 0.88 15.98 16.64
C LEU A 257 -0.34 15.15 16.20
N VAL A 258 -1.55 15.63 16.49
CA VAL A 258 -2.78 15.00 16.02
C VAL A 258 -2.84 15.00 14.49
N LEU A 259 -2.44 16.09 13.84
CA LEU A 259 -2.33 16.15 12.39
C LEU A 259 -1.36 15.09 11.87
N LEU A 260 -0.14 15.07 12.40
CA LEU A 260 0.92 14.16 11.99
C LEU A 260 0.48 12.70 12.09
N ASP A 261 -0.07 12.29 13.23
CA ASP A 261 -0.49 10.90 13.45
C ASP A 261 -1.65 10.51 12.54
N ASN A 262 -2.69 11.35 12.42
CA ASN A 262 -3.85 11.03 11.58
C ASN A 262 -3.51 11.07 10.08
N ALA A 263 -2.78 12.08 9.63
CA ALA A 263 -2.33 12.23 8.25
C ALA A 263 -1.49 11.04 7.79
N THR A 264 -0.52 10.63 8.62
CA THR A 264 0.41 9.55 8.29
C THR A 264 -0.26 8.19 8.40
N ALA A 265 -1.14 7.98 9.37
CA ALA A 265 -1.96 6.77 9.47
C ALA A 265 -2.91 6.62 8.27
N GLU A 266 -3.58 7.69 7.85
CA GLU A 266 -4.44 7.69 6.67
C GLU A 266 -3.64 7.37 5.41
N TYR A 267 -2.47 8.00 5.23
CA TYR A 267 -1.60 7.72 4.09
C TYR A 267 -1.18 6.25 4.04
N ALA A 268 -0.70 5.72 5.16
CA ALA A 268 -0.30 4.32 5.27
C ALA A 268 -1.45 3.36 4.98
N PHE A 269 -2.67 3.68 5.46
CA PHE A 269 -3.87 2.91 5.13
C PHE A 269 -4.19 2.96 3.64
N LEU A 270 -4.20 4.14 3.02
CA LEU A 270 -4.49 4.30 1.59
C LEU A 270 -3.49 3.53 0.72
N SER A 271 -2.18 3.67 1.02
CA SER A 271 -1.11 2.93 0.35
C SER A 271 -1.25 1.41 0.53
N SER A 272 -1.81 0.96 1.64
CA SER A 272 -1.98 -0.47 1.93
C SER A 272 -3.27 -1.05 1.37
N PHE A 273 -4.37 -0.30 1.36
CA PHE A 273 -5.70 -0.78 1.00
C PHE A 273 -6.08 -0.49 -0.46
N PHE A 274 -5.78 0.70 -0.99
CA PHE A 274 -6.14 1.09 -2.36
C PHE A 274 -5.06 0.78 -3.41
N ARG A 275 -3.89 0.28 -2.98
CA ARG A 275 -2.85 -0.24 -3.88
C ARG A 275 -3.41 -1.30 -4.82
N GLN A 276 -3.27 -1.05 -6.12
CA GLN A 276 -3.63 -1.99 -7.18
C GLN A 276 -2.71 -3.21 -7.11
N GLU A 277 -3.30 -4.38 -6.93
CA GLU A 277 -2.55 -5.63 -6.96
C GLU A 277 -2.44 -6.14 -8.41
N PRO A 278 -1.22 -6.50 -8.89
CA PRO A 278 -1.07 -7.11 -10.19
C PRO A 278 -1.91 -8.39 -10.27
N ASN A 279 -2.43 -8.70 -11.45
CA ASN A 279 -3.16 -9.96 -11.66
C ASN A 279 -2.31 -11.14 -11.19
N PRO A 280 -2.91 -12.12 -10.47
CA PRO A 280 -2.19 -13.29 -10.03
C PRO A 280 -1.54 -13.96 -11.25
N PRO A 281 -0.30 -14.47 -11.12
CA PRO A 281 0.38 -15.10 -12.23
C PRO A 281 -0.47 -16.25 -12.75
N ARG A 282 -0.88 -16.16 -14.03
CA ARG A 282 -1.58 -17.25 -14.72
C ARG A 282 -0.66 -18.47 -14.62
N LYS A 283 -1.04 -19.48 -13.83
CA LYS A 283 -0.34 -20.78 -13.79
C LYS A 283 -0.21 -21.22 -15.26
N PRO A 284 1.01 -21.42 -15.81
CA PRO A 284 1.15 -21.83 -17.19
C PRO A 284 0.38 -23.14 -17.32
N SER A 285 -0.64 -23.15 -18.18
CA SER A 285 -1.38 -24.37 -18.46
C SER A 285 -0.36 -25.40 -18.94
N THR A 286 -0.08 -26.39 -18.11
CA THR A 286 0.77 -27.49 -18.49
C THR A 286 0.09 -28.19 -19.67
N ARG A 287 0.80 -28.17 -20.80
CA ARG A 287 0.47 -28.75 -22.10
C ARG A 287 -0.51 -27.93 -22.95
N ARG A 288 0.08 -27.22 -23.92
CA ARG A 288 -0.46 -27.21 -25.29
C ARG A 288 -0.74 -28.67 -25.65
N VAL A 289 -2.01 -29.05 -25.74
CA VAL A 289 -2.40 -30.21 -26.55
C VAL A 289 -2.02 -29.79 -27.96
N SER A 290 -0.90 -30.30 -28.47
CA SER A 290 -0.56 -30.22 -29.88
C SER A 290 -1.81 -30.61 -30.67
N GLY A 291 -2.18 -29.77 -31.64
CA GLY A 291 -3.38 -29.97 -32.45
C GLY A 291 -3.41 -31.40 -32.99
N ILE A 292 -4.42 -32.15 -32.57
CA ILE A 292 -4.86 -33.32 -33.31
C ILE A 292 -5.79 -32.76 -34.37
N ILE A 293 -5.20 -32.41 -35.52
CA ILE A 293 -5.93 -32.26 -36.77
C ILE A 293 -6.40 -33.69 -37.11
N PHE A 294 -7.71 -33.87 -37.22
CA PHE A 294 -8.30 -35.02 -37.88
C PHE A 294 -8.00 -34.84 -39.37
N GLU A 295 -7.05 -35.60 -39.91
CA GLU A 295 -6.82 -35.71 -41.36
C GLU A 295 -7.31 -37.09 -41.79
N ASP A 296 -8.29 -37.09 -42.70
CA ASP A 296 -8.80 -38.27 -43.41
C ASP A 296 -7.69 -38.89 -44.28
N PRO A 297 -7.71 -40.21 -44.52
CA PRO A 297 -6.65 -40.88 -45.25
C PRO A 297 -6.97 -40.96 -46.74
N GLU A 298 -6.42 -40.07 -47.58
CA GLU A 298 -6.27 -40.36 -49.02
C GLU A 298 -4.95 -39.85 -49.63
N GLU A 299 -4.31 -40.83 -50.27
CA GLU A 299 -3.39 -40.80 -51.42
C GLU A 299 -1.92 -40.34 -51.29
N GLN A 300 -1.10 -41.22 -51.86
CA GLN A 300 0.35 -41.25 -51.97
C GLN A 300 0.90 -40.08 -52.79
N SER A 301 2.05 -39.54 -52.37
CA SER A 301 3.14 -39.25 -53.31
C SER A 301 4.49 -39.21 -52.59
N GLU A 302 5.44 -39.92 -53.19
CA GLU A 302 6.85 -39.97 -52.80
C GLU A 302 7.54 -38.63 -53.07
N SER A 303 8.38 -38.16 -52.16
CA SER A 303 9.68 -37.57 -52.51
C SER A 303 10.54 -37.36 -51.27
N GLY A 304 11.77 -37.88 -51.32
CA GLY A 304 12.74 -37.83 -50.25
C GLY A 304 13.35 -36.44 -50.02
N GLY A 305 13.83 -36.22 -48.80
CA GLY A 305 14.54 -35.00 -48.41
C GLY A 305 14.97 -35.05 -46.96
N ASP A 306 16.12 -35.69 -46.73
CA ASP A 306 16.80 -35.81 -45.45
C ASP A 306 17.23 -34.42 -44.94
N SER A 307 16.72 -33.97 -43.79
CA SER A 307 17.34 -32.87 -43.03
C SER A 307 16.82 -32.79 -41.60
N ILE A 308 17.71 -33.12 -40.66
CA ILE A 308 17.58 -32.92 -39.22
C ILE A 308 17.89 -31.44 -38.90
N PRO A 309 17.03 -30.65 -38.24
CA PRO A 309 17.46 -29.43 -37.59
C PRO A 309 17.78 -29.69 -36.11
N ILE A 310 19.07 -29.60 -35.81
CA ILE A 310 19.63 -29.51 -34.45
C ILE A 310 19.10 -28.22 -33.79
N SER A 311 18.24 -28.36 -32.78
CA SER A 311 17.87 -27.24 -31.90
C SER A 311 19.03 -26.91 -30.96
N ARG A 312 19.77 -25.85 -31.26
CA ARG A 312 20.63 -25.15 -30.29
C ARG A 312 19.79 -24.13 -29.53
N THR A 313 19.37 -24.46 -28.33
CA THR A 313 18.93 -23.46 -27.34
C THR A 313 20.16 -22.75 -26.77
N ALA A 314 20.54 -21.63 -27.37
CA ALA A 314 21.44 -20.67 -26.75
C ALA A 314 20.59 -19.56 -26.10
N SER A 315 20.51 -19.58 -24.78
CA SER A 315 20.01 -18.46 -23.97
C SER A 315 21.03 -17.33 -24.00
N PHE A 316 20.87 -16.40 -24.94
CA PHE A 316 21.59 -15.12 -24.97
C PHE A 316 20.84 -14.13 -24.07
N SER A 317 21.39 -13.82 -22.90
CA SER A 317 20.93 -12.72 -22.06
C SER A 317 21.43 -11.40 -22.66
N ILE A 318 20.53 -10.61 -23.26
CA ILE A 318 20.86 -9.28 -23.79
C ILE A 318 20.98 -8.29 -22.61
N PRO A 319 22.12 -7.58 -22.43
CA PRO A 319 22.36 -6.67 -21.30
C PRO A 319 21.49 -5.41 -21.21
N GLY A 320 20.47 -5.23 -22.05
CA GLY A 320 19.64 -4.01 -22.13
C GLY A 320 18.24 -4.11 -21.51
N ASP A 321 17.77 -5.31 -21.18
CA ASP A 321 16.38 -5.54 -20.75
C ASP A 321 16.16 -5.17 -19.26
N SER A 322 17.21 -5.24 -18.44
CA SER A 322 17.16 -4.93 -17.01
C SER A 322 16.95 -3.44 -16.73
N ASP A 323 17.56 -2.55 -17.50
CA ASP A 323 17.40 -1.10 -17.33
C ASP A 323 16.05 -0.60 -17.83
N ALA A 324 15.55 -1.16 -18.93
CA ALA A 324 14.21 -0.86 -19.43
C ALA A 324 13.12 -1.33 -18.43
N ALA A 325 13.26 -2.56 -17.91
CA ALA A 325 12.38 -3.09 -16.88
C ALA A 325 12.43 -2.25 -15.59
N ARG A 326 13.63 -1.82 -15.16
CA ARG A 326 13.81 -0.96 -13.97
C ARG A 326 13.17 0.41 -14.15
N ARG A 327 13.31 1.04 -15.32
CA ARG A 327 12.64 2.32 -15.64
C ARG A 327 11.13 2.18 -15.64
N LYS A 328 10.60 1.11 -16.23
CA LYS A 328 9.15 0.82 -16.25
C LYS A 328 8.60 0.60 -14.85
N ALA A 329 9.30 -0.16 -14.01
CA ALA A 329 8.93 -0.37 -12.62
C ALA A 329 8.94 0.95 -11.82
N ASN A 330 9.94 1.80 -12.02
CA ASN A 330 10.03 3.11 -11.38
C ASN A 330 8.89 4.05 -11.82
N SER A 331 8.50 4.03 -13.11
CA SER A 331 7.36 4.81 -13.61
C SER A 331 6.05 4.36 -12.97
N ALA A 332 5.80 3.04 -12.94
CA ALA A 332 4.60 2.48 -12.32
C ALA A 332 4.52 2.81 -10.82
N ALA A 333 5.64 2.71 -10.09
CA ALA A 333 5.70 3.09 -8.69
C ALA A 333 5.44 4.60 -8.47
N LYS A 334 5.88 5.45 -9.40
CA LYS A 334 5.61 6.89 -9.35
C LYS A 334 4.14 7.21 -9.63
N GLU A 335 3.53 6.56 -10.61
CA GLU A 335 2.11 6.69 -10.92
C GLU A 335 1.24 6.21 -9.75
N GLU A 336 1.60 5.09 -9.12
CA GLU A 336 0.94 4.56 -7.93
C GLU A 336 1.00 5.56 -6.77
N ARG A 337 2.18 6.12 -6.49
CA ARG A 337 2.35 7.16 -5.46
C ARG A 337 1.49 8.39 -5.76
N ALA A 338 1.52 8.90 -7.00
CA ALA A 338 0.74 10.06 -7.40
C ALA A 338 -0.78 9.82 -7.26
N TYR A 339 -1.24 8.60 -7.55
CA TYR A 339 -2.63 8.20 -7.33
C TYR A 339 -2.99 8.23 -5.84
N ILE A 340 -2.20 7.61 -4.96
CA ILE A 340 -2.44 7.62 -3.51
C ILE A 340 -2.37 9.05 -2.94
N ASP A 341 -1.40 9.85 -3.37
CA ASP A 341 -1.27 11.25 -3.00
C ASP A 341 -2.54 12.04 -3.37
N GLY A 342 -3.13 11.77 -4.54
CA GLY A 342 -4.39 12.35 -4.97
C GLY A 342 -5.58 11.97 -4.09
N LEU A 343 -5.67 10.70 -3.67
CA LEU A 343 -6.72 10.25 -2.72
C LEU A 343 -6.56 10.92 -1.37
N TRP A 344 -5.32 10.94 -0.86
CA TRP A 344 -5.00 11.54 0.44
C TRP A 344 -5.37 13.02 0.46
N LYS A 345 -5.05 13.78 -0.59
CA LYS A 345 -5.40 15.20 -0.69
C LYS A 345 -6.91 15.42 -0.62
N GLN A 346 -7.70 14.63 -1.36
CA GLN A 346 -9.18 14.74 -1.32
C GLN A 346 -9.76 14.51 0.09
N ILE A 347 -9.08 13.72 0.92
CA ILE A 347 -9.49 13.42 2.29
C ILE A 347 -9.01 14.49 3.28
N MET A 348 -7.71 14.80 3.25
CA MET A 348 -7.05 15.56 4.31
C MET A 348 -6.98 17.06 4.05
N GLU A 349 -6.95 17.53 2.80
CA GLU A 349 -6.77 18.95 2.46
C GLU A 349 -7.78 19.89 3.17
N PRO A 350 -9.07 19.57 3.29
CA PRO A 350 -10.02 20.38 4.07
C PRO A 350 -9.68 20.45 5.57
N ALA A 351 -9.07 19.40 6.12
CA ALA A 351 -8.62 19.41 7.51
C ALA A 351 -7.35 20.25 7.70
N LEU A 352 -6.49 20.33 6.68
CA LEU A 352 -5.25 21.12 6.71
C LEU A 352 -5.53 22.62 6.90
N GLU A 353 -6.64 23.14 6.38
CA GLU A 353 -7.04 24.55 6.56
C GLU A 353 -7.09 24.97 8.03
N TYR A 354 -7.54 24.08 8.92
CA TYR A 354 -7.60 24.36 10.36
C TYR A 354 -6.23 24.32 11.05
N CYS A 355 -5.20 23.83 10.36
CA CYS A 355 -3.83 23.67 10.87
C CYS A 355 -2.85 24.72 10.33
N GLN A 356 -3.30 25.66 9.50
CA GLN A 356 -2.45 26.69 8.87
C GLN A 356 -2.02 27.82 9.83
N VAL A 357 -2.52 27.81 11.07
CA VAL A 357 -2.45 28.96 11.96
C VAL A 357 -1.51 28.65 13.12
N GLY A 358 -0.23 29.03 13.01
CA GLY A 358 0.68 29.08 14.16
C GLY A 358 2.17 29.14 13.80
N ASN A 359 2.88 30.05 14.45
CA ASN A 359 4.34 30.16 14.38
C ASN A 359 4.90 29.27 15.49
N SER A 360 5.44 28.09 15.17
CA SER A 360 6.20 27.34 16.18
C SER A 360 7.35 26.53 15.60
N VAL A 361 8.33 26.29 16.47
CA VAL A 361 9.55 25.52 16.26
C VAL A 361 9.29 24.02 16.03
N LEU A 362 8.13 23.51 16.44
CA LEU A 362 7.78 22.09 16.29
C LEU A 362 7.63 21.67 14.81
N ASN A 363 7.38 22.62 13.90
CA ASN A 363 7.15 22.35 12.49
C ASN A 363 8.29 21.56 11.81
N GLU A 364 9.56 21.79 12.17
CA GLU A 364 10.69 21.05 11.57
C GLU A 364 10.75 19.61 12.07
N ASN A 365 10.58 19.40 13.37
CA ASN A 365 10.58 18.05 13.93
C ASN A 365 9.41 17.23 13.37
N VAL A 366 8.24 17.86 13.19
CA VAL A 366 7.07 17.26 12.54
C VAL A 366 7.32 17.01 11.05
N TYR A 367 8.06 17.88 10.36
CA TYR A 367 8.48 17.66 8.98
C TYR A 367 9.42 16.45 8.84
N LEU A 368 10.48 16.38 9.64
CA LEU A 368 11.42 15.26 9.63
C LEU A 368 10.72 13.94 10.02
N GLU A 369 9.77 14.00 10.94
CA GLU A 369 8.97 12.85 11.33
C GLU A 369 7.97 12.44 10.24
N ALA A 370 7.38 13.39 9.52
CA ALA A 370 6.55 13.12 8.34
C ALA A 370 7.37 12.46 7.20
N GLU A 371 8.60 12.94 6.97
CA GLU A 371 9.56 12.36 6.03
C GLU A 371 9.95 10.93 6.45
N ARG A 372 10.22 10.71 7.74
CA ARG A 372 10.51 9.38 8.28
C ARG A 372 9.34 8.40 8.07
N ARG A 373 8.10 8.89 8.16
CA ARG A 373 6.87 8.12 7.93
C ARG A 373 6.49 8.03 6.45
N GLY A 374 7.21 8.72 5.55
CA GLY A 374 7.04 8.65 4.10
C GLY A 374 5.74 9.26 3.57
N CYS A 375 5.22 10.30 4.22
CA CYS A 375 3.98 10.97 3.81
C CYS A 375 4.27 12.22 2.96
N GLY A 376 4.56 12.01 1.67
CA GLY A 376 4.93 13.09 0.73
C GLY A 376 3.96 14.28 0.64
N PRO A 377 2.62 14.07 0.61
CA PRO A 377 1.66 15.17 0.63
C PRO A 377 1.72 16.03 1.91
N LEU A 378 1.92 15.40 3.07
CA LEU A 378 2.06 16.12 4.35
C LEU A 378 3.39 16.88 4.40
N GLU A 379 4.49 16.27 3.93
CA GLU A 379 5.78 16.95 3.80
C GLU A 379 5.67 18.22 2.95
N THR A 380 4.97 18.13 1.82
CA THR A 380 4.74 19.27 0.91
C THR A 380 3.96 20.38 1.61
N PHE A 381 2.94 20.02 2.39
CA PHE A 381 2.16 20.97 3.17
C PHE A 381 2.99 21.64 4.27
N LEU A 382 3.75 20.88 5.04
CA LEU A 382 4.62 21.40 6.11
C LEU A 382 5.73 22.30 5.54
N LEU A 383 6.30 21.94 4.38
CA LEU A 383 7.24 22.77 3.66
C LEU A 383 6.59 24.09 3.20
N GLY A 384 5.36 24.02 2.69
CA GLY A 384 4.58 25.20 2.31
C GLY A 384 4.33 26.14 3.49
N GLN A 385 3.93 25.60 4.64
CA GLN A 385 3.80 26.36 5.88
C GLN A 385 5.14 27.01 6.28
N ARG A 386 6.25 26.24 6.23
CA ARG A 386 7.60 26.74 6.52
C ARG A 386 7.97 27.94 5.64
N LEU A 387 7.73 27.86 4.34
CA LEU A 387 8.00 28.95 3.40
C LEU A 387 7.12 30.17 3.65
N ALA A 388 5.85 29.97 4.04
CA ALA A 388 4.92 31.06 4.36
C ALA A 388 5.28 31.78 5.67
N MET A 389 5.86 31.08 6.65
CA MET A 389 6.27 31.68 7.93
C MET A 389 7.55 32.52 7.81
N TRP A 390 8.43 32.22 6.85
CA TRP A 390 9.74 32.88 6.73
C TRP A 390 9.69 34.42 6.61
N PRO A 391 8.84 35.02 5.76
CA PRO A 391 8.74 36.48 5.66
C PRO A 391 8.22 37.14 6.94
N LEU A 392 7.30 36.47 7.65
CA LEU A 392 6.76 36.98 8.93
C LEU A 392 7.87 37.02 9.99
N PHE A 393 8.61 35.92 10.12
CA PHE A 393 9.78 35.87 10.99
C PHE A 393 10.82 36.93 10.62
N GLN A 394 11.14 37.08 9.33
CA GLN A 394 12.12 38.07 8.88
C GLN A 394 11.71 39.50 9.26
N LYS A 395 10.41 39.82 9.15
CA LYS A 395 9.87 41.12 9.55
C LYS A 395 9.99 41.33 11.05
N ASP A 396 9.52 40.38 11.85
CA ASP A 396 9.52 40.48 13.32
C ASP A 396 10.96 40.57 13.86
N MET A 397 11.87 39.77 13.31
CA MET A 397 13.30 39.84 13.62
C MET A 397 13.94 41.17 13.21
N GLY A 398 13.53 41.74 12.08
CA GLY A 398 14.00 43.07 11.66
C GLY A 398 13.66 44.13 12.70
N VAL A 399 12.41 44.13 13.19
CA VAL A 399 11.95 45.05 14.24
C VAL A 399 12.78 44.88 15.53
N GLN A 400 13.09 43.65 15.91
CA GLN A 400 13.90 43.36 17.09
C GLN A 400 15.35 43.86 16.95
N VAL A 401 15.97 43.69 15.78
CA VAL A 401 17.30 44.22 15.48
C VAL A 401 17.31 45.75 15.52
N ASP A 402 16.28 46.40 14.98
CA ASP A 402 16.19 47.86 14.98
C ASP A 402 15.93 48.43 16.39
N SER A 403 15.22 47.71 17.25
CA SER A 403 15.09 48.05 18.68
C SER A 403 16.45 48.05 19.38
N LEU A 404 17.24 47.00 19.14
CA LEU A 404 18.58 46.87 19.72
C LEU A 404 19.54 47.95 19.23
N LYS A 405 19.50 48.32 17.94
CA LYS A 405 20.30 49.43 17.42
C LYS A 405 19.94 50.75 18.10
N LYS A 406 18.64 51.06 18.24
CA LYS A 406 18.18 52.27 18.94
C LYS A 406 18.62 52.30 20.40
N LEU A 407 18.61 51.15 21.07
CA LEU A 407 19.12 51.03 22.44
C LEU A 407 20.63 51.30 22.52
N ALA A 408 21.42 50.75 21.59
CA ALA A 408 22.85 50.99 21.50
C ALA A 408 23.17 52.48 21.23
N GLU A 409 22.49 53.11 20.26
CA GLU A 409 22.65 54.53 19.92
C GLU A 409 22.32 55.46 21.11
N ASN A 410 21.25 55.16 21.86
CA ASN A 410 20.87 55.90 23.05
C ASN A 410 21.85 55.74 24.22
N ALA A 411 22.59 54.63 24.29
CA ALA A 411 23.62 54.41 25.29
C ALA A 411 24.89 55.24 25.02
N VAL A 412 25.19 55.58 23.76
CA VAL A 412 26.38 56.34 23.37
C VAL A 412 26.16 57.86 23.37
N GLY A 413 24.92 58.34 23.21
CA GLY A 413 24.61 59.78 23.15
C GLY A 413 24.37 60.53 24.47
N GLY A 414 24.37 59.86 25.63
CA GLY A 414 23.85 60.43 26.87
C GLY A 414 24.88 60.87 27.91
N TYR A 415 25.48 62.06 27.76
CA TYR A 415 26.25 62.69 28.85
C TYR A 415 25.38 63.33 29.95
N LEU A 416 24.04 63.35 29.83
CA LEU A 416 23.13 64.02 30.77
C LEU A 416 21.80 63.27 31.06
N SER A 417 21.77 61.93 30.99
CA SER A 417 20.62 61.17 31.50
C SER A 417 20.83 60.76 32.95
N ARG A 418 20.11 61.42 33.86
CA ARG A 418 20.09 61.14 35.30
C ARG A 418 19.04 60.06 35.61
N SER A 419 19.12 58.92 34.93
CA SER A 419 18.51 57.65 35.36
C SER A 419 19.50 56.56 35.00
N GLY A 420 20.13 56.00 36.04
CA GLY A 420 21.36 55.25 35.91
C GLY A 420 21.18 53.93 35.15
N ILE A 421 22.02 53.74 34.13
CA ILE A 421 22.46 52.39 33.73
C ILE A 421 23.97 52.50 33.48
N LYS A 422 24.78 52.19 34.50
CA LYS A 422 26.24 52.01 34.37
C LYS A 422 26.62 50.58 33.95
N ASP A 423 25.66 49.81 33.44
CA ASP A 423 25.77 48.37 33.21
C ASP A 423 25.09 47.94 31.90
N SER A 424 24.96 48.86 30.94
CA SER A 424 24.17 48.65 29.71
C SER A 424 24.78 47.59 28.80
N ALA A 425 26.11 47.47 28.75
CA ALA A 425 26.79 46.40 28.03
C ALA A 425 26.57 45.01 28.67
N VAL A 426 26.51 44.93 30.01
CA VAL A 426 26.27 43.67 30.75
C VAL A 426 24.78 43.31 30.76
N GLN A 427 23.87 44.28 30.70
CA GLN A 427 22.46 44.03 30.46
C GLN A 427 22.20 43.54 29.03
N VAL A 428 22.82 44.13 28.00
CA VAL A 428 22.70 43.63 26.62
C VAL A 428 23.27 42.21 26.49
N VAL A 429 24.39 41.91 27.17
CA VAL A 429 24.97 40.55 27.21
C VAL A 429 24.14 39.57 28.06
N SER A 430 23.45 40.00 29.11
CA SER A 430 22.53 39.13 29.88
C SER A 430 21.16 38.96 29.23
N ILE A 431 20.79 39.87 28.31
CA ILE A 431 19.63 39.75 27.43
C ILE A 431 19.92 38.78 26.27
N LEU A 432 21.16 38.68 25.77
CA LEU A 432 21.49 37.77 24.65
C LEU A 432 21.08 36.29 24.87
N PRO A 433 21.36 35.63 26.01
CA PRO A 433 20.87 34.29 26.30
C PRO A 433 19.34 34.22 26.43
N ARG A 434 18.73 35.26 27.04
CA ARG A 434 17.27 35.41 27.17
C ARG A 434 16.58 35.51 25.80
N THR A 435 17.17 36.26 24.87
CA THR A 435 16.69 36.38 23.50
C THR A 435 16.95 35.11 22.70
N ILE A 436 18.12 34.48 22.85
CA ILE A 436 18.41 33.18 22.22
C ILE A 436 17.34 32.16 22.63
N VAL A 437 16.91 32.10 23.89
CA VAL A 437 15.84 31.19 24.32
C VAL A 437 14.47 31.51 23.72
N ILE A 438 14.09 32.80 23.61
CA ILE A 438 12.83 33.22 22.95
C ILE A 438 12.88 32.98 21.43
N LEU A 439 14.06 33.14 20.82
CA LEU A 439 14.29 32.89 19.39
C LEU A 439 14.32 31.40 19.06
N TYR A 440 14.88 30.59 19.95
CA TYR A 440 14.81 29.13 19.90
C TYR A 440 13.40 28.61 20.21
N SER A 441 12.51 29.41 20.82
CA SER A 441 11.11 29.05 21.07
C SER A 441 10.14 29.44 19.95
N GLU A 442 10.45 30.47 19.16
CA GLU A 442 9.50 30.95 18.15
C GLU A 442 9.75 30.47 16.72
N VAL A 443 10.98 30.38 16.20
CA VAL A 443 11.21 29.81 14.86
C VAL A 443 12.67 29.36 14.74
N TYR A 444 12.93 28.06 14.55
CA TYR A 444 14.23 27.64 14.04
C TYR A 444 14.23 27.71 12.51
N VAL A 445 15.25 28.41 12.07
CA VAL A 445 15.59 28.83 10.74
C VAL A 445 16.86 28.07 10.39
N ASP A 446 17.04 27.65 9.13
CA ASP A 446 18.26 27.02 8.63
C ASP A 446 19.52 27.55 9.34
N HIS A 447 20.38 26.63 9.80
CA HIS A 447 21.53 26.90 10.64
C HIS A 447 22.45 28.00 10.06
N LYS A 448 22.46 28.20 8.74
CA LYS A 448 23.13 29.33 8.06
C LYS A 448 22.46 30.68 8.32
N SER A 449 21.15 30.75 8.19
CA SER A 449 20.36 31.97 8.37
C SER A 449 20.30 32.40 9.84
N LEU A 450 20.28 31.45 10.79
CA LEU A 450 20.47 31.76 12.22
C LEU A 450 21.87 32.33 12.50
N ARG A 451 22.93 31.74 11.92
CA ARG A 451 24.29 32.29 12.05
C ARG A 451 24.40 33.70 11.48
N GLN A 452 23.77 33.97 10.34
CA GLN A 452 23.70 35.32 9.77
C GLN A 452 22.94 36.29 10.68
N PHE A 453 21.86 35.85 11.33
CA PHE A 453 21.13 36.67 12.30
C PHE A 453 21.96 36.98 13.54
N ILE A 454 22.58 35.96 14.16
CA ILE A 454 23.48 36.13 15.31
C ILE A 454 24.64 37.07 14.93
N HIS A 455 25.15 36.97 13.70
CA HIS A 455 26.16 37.89 13.18
C HIS A 455 25.64 39.33 13.10
N ARG A 456 24.44 39.56 12.53
CA ARG A 456 23.81 40.90 12.43
C ARG A 456 23.50 41.50 13.80
N MET A 457 23.06 40.70 14.74
CA MET A 457 22.84 41.10 16.14
C MET A 457 24.14 41.52 16.81
N ARG A 458 25.21 40.73 16.64
CA ARG A 458 26.56 41.09 17.12
C ARG A 458 27.04 42.39 16.46
N GLU A 459 26.86 42.56 15.16
CA GLU A 459 27.25 43.80 14.48
C GLU A 459 26.45 45.02 14.97
N ALA A 460 25.15 44.86 15.22
CA ALA A 460 24.31 45.94 15.76
C ALA A 460 24.74 46.39 17.17
N VAL A 461 25.21 45.45 18.00
CA VAL A 461 25.72 45.74 19.36
C VAL A 461 27.16 46.26 19.36
N ILE A 462 27.97 45.89 18.36
CA ILE A 462 29.39 46.29 18.27
C ILE A 462 29.57 47.65 17.56
N ARG A 463 28.67 48.02 16.63
CA ARG A 463 28.78 49.26 15.83
C ARG A 463 27.96 50.44 16.35
N GLY A 464 26.98 50.20 17.23
CA GLY A 464 26.29 51.24 17.99
C GLY A 464 27.03 51.49 19.29
#